data_AF-X8E083-F1
#
_entry.id   AF-X8E083-F1
#
_cell.length_a   1.000
_cell.length_b   1.000
_cell.length_c   1.000
_cell.angle_alpha   90.00
_cell.angle_beta   90.00
_cell.angle_gamma   90.00
#
_symmetry.space_group_name_H-M   'P 1'
#
loop_
_entity.id
_entity.type
_entity.pdbx_description
1 polymer ?
#
loop_
_entity_poly.entity_id
_entity_poly.type
_entity_poly.pdbx_seq_one_letter_code
_entity_poly.pdbx_strand_id
1 'polypeptide(L)'
;MLDEVQESATYGNRPAWAIYYRRPDCKLQICSSVRDGGIDFFLASLDAPNELGVDNRSKQWHYMLMLSGTHDDLTTPGIDADDAAVMSWMKDLFEIHFSAAHSALLSRR
;
A
#
# COMPACT_ATOMS: atom_id res chain seq x y z
N MET A 1 -7.89 -4.51 -11.94
CA MET A 1 -7.17 -4.26 -13.21
C MET A 1 -6.04 -3.29 -12.93
N LEU A 2 -4.92 -3.40 -13.65
CA LEU A 2 -3.87 -2.37 -13.61
C LEU A 2 -4.46 -1.04 -14.10
N ASP A 3 -4.31 0.02 -13.30
CA ASP A 3 -4.78 1.39 -13.62
C ASP A 3 -3.63 2.22 -14.18
N GLU A 4 -2.47 2.23 -13.50
CA GLU A 4 -1.31 3.03 -13.87
C GLU A 4 -0.02 2.44 -13.26
N VAL A 5 1.12 2.67 -13.93
CA VAL A 5 2.46 2.43 -13.37
C VAL A 5 3.23 3.75 -13.41
N GLN A 6 3.72 4.17 -12.25
CA GLN A 6 4.56 5.34 -12.09
C GLN A 6 5.97 4.88 -11.72
N GLU A 7 6.80 4.60 -12.74
CA GLU A 7 8.14 4.02 -12.58
C GLU A 7 9.16 5.00 -11.99
N SER A 8 8.97 6.31 -12.21
CA SER A 8 9.84 7.36 -11.73
C SER A 8 9.04 8.42 -11.00
N ALA A 9 9.08 8.36 -9.68
CA ALA A 9 8.51 9.35 -8.78
C ALA A 9 9.56 9.80 -7.76
N THR A 10 9.23 10.85 -7.00
CA THR A 10 10.11 11.38 -5.97
C THR A 10 9.32 11.61 -4.70
N TYR A 11 9.83 11.10 -3.57
CA TYR A 11 9.28 11.37 -2.24
C TYR A 11 10.39 11.91 -1.34
N GLY A 12 10.21 13.12 -0.81
CA GLY A 12 11.20 13.78 0.04
C GLY A 12 12.60 13.89 -0.60
N ASN A 13 12.65 14.22 -1.91
CA ASN A 13 13.86 14.26 -2.73
C ASN A 13 14.59 12.91 -2.91
N ARG A 14 13.94 11.79 -2.64
CA ARG A 14 14.45 10.45 -2.90
C ARG A 14 13.61 9.71 -3.94
N PRO A 15 14.21 8.80 -4.73
CA PRO A 15 13.48 7.99 -5.69
C PRO A 15 12.36 7.19 -5.03
N ALA A 16 11.26 7.09 -5.76
CA ALA A 16 10.09 6.29 -5.42
C ALA A 16 9.45 5.75 -6.69
N TRP A 17 8.59 4.75 -6.54
CA TRP A 17 7.73 4.26 -7.61
C TRP A 17 6.39 3.84 -7.02
N ALA A 18 5.37 3.78 -7.88
CA ALA A 18 4.06 3.27 -7.49
C ALA A 18 3.38 2.51 -8.64
N ILE A 19 2.59 1.51 -8.26
CA ILE A 19 1.72 0.74 -9.14
C ILE A 19 0.31 0.88 -8.60
N TYR A 20 -0.62 1.29 -9.46
CA TYR A 20 -2.01 1.53 -9.10
C TYR A 20 -2.89 0.44 -9.74
N TYR A 21 -3.73 -0.18 -8.92
CA TYR A 21 -4.76 -1.11 -9.35
C TYR A 21 -6.13 -0.53 -9.04
N ARG A 22 -7.08 -0.76 -9.95
CA ARG A 22 -8.48 -0.36 -9.80
C ARG A 22 -9.38 -1.58 -9.74
N ARG A 23 -10.27 -1.60 -8.76
CA ARG A 23 -11.43 -2.49 -8.65
C ARG A 23 -12.72 -1.67 -8.88
N PRO A 24 -13.90 -2.28 -9.03
CA PRO A 24 -15.15 -1.55 -9.18
C PRO A 24 -15.57 -0.69 -7.97
N ASP A 25 -14.95 -0.89 -6.81
CA ASP A 25 -15.33 -0.29 -5.53
C ASP A 25 -14.20 0.50 -4.84
N CYS A 26 -12.93 0.18 -5.12
CA CYS A 26 -11.76 0.88 -4.56
C CYS A 26 -10.56 0.94 -5.53
N LYS A 27 -9.54 1.67 -5.11
CA LYS A 27 -8.18 1.60 -5.65
C LYS A 27 -7.23 1.00 -4.63
N LEU A 28 -6.20 0.34 -5.14
CA LEU A 28 -5.05 -0.18 -4.40
C LEU A 28 -3.79 0.44 -5.01
N GLN A 29 -2.88 0.88 -4.16
CA GLN A 29 -1.53 1.28 -4.56
C GLN A 29 -0.53 0.38 -3.85
N ILE A 30 0.46 -0.08 -4.62
CA ILE A 30 1.70 -0.66 -4.12
C ILE A 30 2.79 0.34 -4.46
N CYS A 31 3.52 0.85 -3.48
CA CYS A 31 4.59 1.81 -3.72
C CYS A 31 5.83 1.49 -2.91
N SER A 32 6.97 1.97 -3.36
CA SER A 32 8.19 1.96 -2.55
C SER A 32 8.86 3.32 -2.56
N SER A 33 9.48 3.67 -1.44
CA SER A 33 10.35 4.83 -1.32
C SER A 33 11.64 4.46 -0.58
N VAL A 34 12.78 4.92 -1.11
CA VAL A 34 14.07 4.83 -0.42
C VAL A 34 14.08 5.61 0.90
N ARG A 35 13.12 6.53 1.10
CA ARG A 35 12.98 7.27 2.34
C ARG A 35 12.35 6.44 3.46
N ASP A 36 11.30 5.70 3.15
CA ASP A 36 10.51 4.96 4.13
C ASP A 36 10.96 3.48 4.23
N GLY A 37 11.85 3.06 3.33
CA GLY A 37 12.66 1.86 3.51
C GLY A 37 12.00 0.56 3.09
N GLY A 38 10.91 0.60 2.33
CA GLY A 38 10.20 -0.61 1.95
C GLY A 38 9.09 -0.41 0.91
N ILE A 39 8.33 -1.48 0.74
CA ILE A 39 7.09 -1.51 -0.05
C ILE A 39 5.93 -1.32 0.92
N ASP A 40 5.00 -0.44 0.55
CA ASP A 40 3.78 -0.14 1.29
C ASP A 40 2.53 -0.37 0.45
N PHE A 41 1.42 -0.63 1.14
CA PHE A 41 0.10 -0.83 0.56
C PHE A 41 -0.87 0.25 1.00
N PHE A 42 -1.51 0.91 0.03
CA PHE A 42 -2.53 1.92 0.29
C PHE A 42 -3.85 1.60 -0.38
N LEU A 43 -4.95 1.95 0.28
CA LEU A 43 -6.29 1.88 -0.28
C LEU A 43 -6.91 3.27 -0.39
N ALA A 44 -7.71 3.48 -1.44
CA ALA A 44 -8.42 4.73 -1.67
C ALA A 44 -9.78 4.49 -2.35
N SER A 45 -10.68 5.47 -2.26
CA SER A 45 -11.92 5.50 -3.03
C SER A 45 -11.64 5.60 -4.54
N LEU A 46 -12.59 5.18 -5.37
CA LEU A 46 -12.48 5.21 -6.84
C LEU A 46 -12.13 6.59 -7.42
N ASP A 47 -12.66 7.65 -6.80
CA ASP A 47 -12.49 9.02 -7.27
C ASP A 47 -11.15 9.63 -6.85
N ALA A 48 -10.35 8.90 -6.06
CA ALA A 48 -9.05 9.38 -5.63
C ALA A 48 -8.10 9.53 -6.82
N PRO A 49 -7.34 10.64 -6.91
CA PRO A 49 -6.31 10.79 -7.93
C PRO A 49 -5.18 9.77 -7.71
N ASN A 50 -4.53 9.35 -8.80
CA ASN A 50 -3.30 8.56 -8.68
C ASN A 50 -2.18 9.49 -8.22
N GLU A 51 -1.81 9.37 -6.94
CA GLU A 51 -0.71 10.09 -6.31
C GLU A 51 0.01 9.15 -5.35
N LEU A 52 1.26 9.44 -5.00
CA LEU A 52 1.98 8.67 -3.99
C LEU A 52 1.25 8.73 -2.65
N GLY A 53 0.83 7.59 -2.11
CA GLY A 53 0.13 7.50 -0.84
C GLY A 53 0.95 7.96 0.37
N VAL A 54 2.27 8.07 0.22
CA VAL A 54 3.17 8.68 1.21
C VAL A 54 3.19 10.23 1.15
N ASP A 55 2.87 10.83 -0.01
CA ASP A 55 2.69 12.29 -0.16
C ASP A 55 1.22 12.69 0.15
N ASN A 56 0.27 11.90 -0.35
CA ASN A 56 -1.16 11.91 -0.02
C ASN A 56 -1.78 13.31 0.09
N ARG A 57 -1.55 14.17 -0.90
CA ARG A 57 -2.05 15.55 -0.90
C ARG A 57 -3.56 15.61 -0.93
N SER A 58 -4.20 14.66 -1.61
CA SER A 58 -5.66 14.50 -1.62
C SER A 58 -6.22 14.04 -0.27
N LYS A 59 -5.40 13.42 0.57
CA LYS A 59 -5.78 12.74 1.82
C LYS A 59 -6.73 11.55 1.63
N GLN A 60 -6.83 11.03 0.41
CA GLN A 60 -7.73 9.94 0.06
C GLN A 60 -7.05 8.57 0.04
N TRP A 61 -5.71 8.54 0.11
CA TRP A 61 -4.95 7.31 0.27
C TRP A 61 -4.75 7.00 1.75
N HIS A 62 -4.95 5.74 2.11
CA HIS A 62 -4.84 5.29 3.50
C HIS A 62 -4.00 4.03 3.58
N TYR A 63 -3.06 3.99 4.51
CA TYR A 63 -2.27 2.78 4.80
C TYR A 63 -3.21 1.60 5.09
N MET A 64 -3.02 0.50 4.35
CA MET A 64 -3.86 -0.69 4.49
C MET A 64 -3.79 -1.28 5.89
N LEU A 65 -2.58 -1.39 6.46
CA LEU A 65 -2.37 -1.93 7.81
C LEU A 65 -3.08 -1.07 8.88
N MET A 66 -3.04 0.26 8.73
CA MET A 66 -3.72 1.20 9.64
C MET A 66 -5.24 1.17 9.47
N LEU A 67 -5.75 0.93 8.26
CA LEU A 67 -7.19 0.78 8.01
C LEU A 67 -7.74 -0.54 8.55
N SER A 68 -6.96 -1.61 8.45
CA SER A 68 -7.39 -2.97 8.73
C SER A 68 -7.85 -3.16 10.18
N GLY A 69 -7.10 -2.60 11.14
CA GLY A 69 -7.34 -2.84 12.57
C GLY A 69 -7.21 -4.30 13.02
N THR A 70 -6.89 -5.22 12.10
CA THR A 70 -6.66 -6.64 12.36
C THR A 70 -5.28 -6.81 12.98
N HIS A 71 -5.14 -7.81 13.86
CA HIS A 71 -3.83 -8.27 14.34
C HIS A 71 -3.41 -9.49 13.50
N ASP A 72 -2.21 -9.44 12.94
CA ASP A 72 -1.73 -10.46 11.99
C ASP A 72 -0.91 -11.58 12.64
N ASP A 73 -0.44 -11.39 13.87
CA ASP A 73 0.45 -12.31 14.59
C ASP A 73 1.73 -12.71 13.80
N LEU A 74 2.09 -11.95 12.74
CA LEU A 74 3.25 -12.25 11.91
C LEU A 74 4.52 -11.73 12.58
N THR A 75 5.57 -12.54 12.48
CA THR A 75 6.90 -12.09 12.87
C THR A 75 7.51 -11.28 11.73
N THR A 76 7.81 -10.01 11.99
CA THR A 76 8.54 -9.16 11.03
C THR A 76 9.90 -9.80 10.71
N PRO A 77 10.25 -9.99 9.43
CA PRO A 77 11.55 -10.49 9.03
C PRO A 77 12.69 -9.65 9.61
N GLY A 78 13.77 -10.32 10.02
CA GLY A 78 14.97 -9.64 10.51
C GLY A 78 15.71 -8.90 9.39
N ILE A 79 16.67 -8.05 9.76
CA ILE A 79 17.44 -7.24 8.80
C ILE A 79 18.25 -8.08 7.79
N ASP A 80 18.59 -9.32 8.17
CA ASP A 80 19.36 -10.26 7.34
C ASP A 80 18.46 -11.24 6.55
N ALA A 81 17.14 -11.04 6.57
CA ALA A 81 16.23 -11.86 5.78
C ALA A 81 16.45 -11.63 4.29
N ASP A 82 16.37 -12.70 3.50
CA ASP A 82 16.44 -12.57 2.05
C ASP A 82 15.15 -12.00 1.46
N ASP A 83 15.25 -11.53 0.20
CA ASP A 83 14.12 -10.93 -0.52
C ASP A 83 12.92 -11.88 -0.63
N ALA A 84 13.14 -13.19 -0.72
CA ALA A 84 12.04 -14.16 -0.85
C ALA A 84 11.25 -14.26 0.46
N ALA A 85 11.92 -14.28 1.61
CA ALA A 85 11.30 -14.25 2.92
C ALA A 85 10.54 -12.94 3.16
N VAL A 86 11.13 -11.79 2.78
CA VAL A 86 10.48 -10.48 2.90
C VAL A 86 9.23 -10.40 2.01
N MET A 87 9.33 -10.85 0.76
CA MET A 87 8.19 -10.84 -0.16
C MET A 87 7.08 -11.82 0.24
N SER A 88 7.44 -12.99 0.80
CA SER A 88 6.45 -13.91 1.39
C SER A 88 5.71 -13.26 2.55
N TRP A 89 6.43 -12.62 3.46
CA TRP A 89 5.83 -11.91 4.59
C TRP A 89 4.94 -10.74 4.15
N MET A 90 5.36 -9.95 3.16
CA MET A 90 4.53 -8.87 2.60
C MET A 90 3.25 -9.40 1.94
N LYS A 91 3.32 -10.56 1.29
CA LYS A 91 2.15 -11.22 0.73
C LYS A 91 1.19 -11.66 1.85
N ASP A 92 1.71 -12.28 2.91
CA ASP A 92 0.89 -12.72 4.05
C ASP A 92 0.21 -11.52 4.73
N LEU A 93 0.93 -10.41 4.94
CA LEU A 93 0.35 -9.15 5.41
C LEU A 93 -0.79 -8.68 4.52
N PHE A 94 -0.59 -8.68 3.20
CA PHE A 94 -1.64 -8.28 2.26
C PHE A 94 -2.88 -9.17 2.38
N GLU A 95 -2.69 -10.49 2.36
CA GLU A 95 -3.80 -11.46 2.41
C GLU A 95 -4.59 -11.36 3.71
N ILE A 96 -3.92 -11.20 4.86
CA ILE A 96 -4.58 -11.04 6.17
C ILE A 96 -5.34 -9.72 6.26
N HIS A 97 -4.73 -8.61 5.88
CA HIS A 97 -5.28 -7.29 6.18
C HIS A 97 -6.26 -6.76 5.14
N PHE A 98 -6.14 -7.17 3.88
CA PHE A 98 -6.84 -6.52 2.76
C PHE A 98 -8.36 -6.51 2.94
N SER A 99 -8.98 -7.63 3.35
CA SER A 99 -10.43 -7.72 3.47
C SER A 99 -11.00 -6.77 4.53
N ALA A 100 -10.36 -6.69 5.71
CA ALA A 100 -10.76 -5.79 6.77
C ALA A 100 -10.51 -4.32 6.40
N ALA A 101 -9.36 -4.02 5.81
CA ALA A 101 -9.02 -2.65 5.37
C ALA A 101 -9.97 -2.16 4.27
N HIS A 102 -10.31 -3.02 3.31
CA HIS A 102 -11.27 -2.75 2.25
C HIS A 102 -12.66 -2.47 2.82
N SER A 103 -13.14 -3.32 3.76
CA SER A 103 -14.42 -3.11 4.43
C SER A 103 -14.46 -1.78 5.19
N ALA A 104 -13.39 -1.45 5.92
CA ALA A 104 -13.26 -0.19 6.65
C ALA A 104 -13.18 1.04 5.73
N LEU A 105 -12.58 0.91 4.54
CA LEU A 105 -12.60 1.96 3.53
C LEU A 105 -14.02 2.19 3.01
N LEU A 106 -14.74 1.13 2.67
CA LEU A 106 -16.10 1.24 2.11
C LEU A 106 -17.12 1.78 3.12
N SER A 107 -16.93 1.53 4.42
CA SER A 107 -17.79 2.09 5.48
C SER A 107 -17.55 3.58 5.77
N ARG A 108 -16.51 4.18 5.20
CA ARG A 108 -16.19 5.63 5.35
C ARG A 108 -16.88 6.52 4.32
N ARG A 109 -17.63 5.93 3.38
CA ARG A 109 -18.40 6.66 2.36
C ARG A 109 -19.69 7.25 2.91
#